data_AF-A0AAV3RGC7-F1
#
_entry.id   AF-A0AAV3RGC7-F1
#
_cell.length_a   1.000
_cell.length_b   1.000
_cell.length_c   1.000
_cell.angle_alpha   90.00
_cell.angle_beta   90.00
_cell.angle_gamma   90.00
#
_symmetry.space_group_name_H-M   'P 1'
#
loop_
_entity.id
_entity.type
_entity.pdbx_description
1 polymer ?
#
loop_
_entity_poly.entity_id
_entity_poly.type
_entity_poly.pdbx_seq_one_letter_code
_entity_poly.pdbx_strand_id
1 'polypeptide(L)'
;MLAYGVAADACDEYVKIGEKTTLECLCKFCEGIISIFEKGYMRRASAEDLQRLHHVGSERGFPRIVGSIDCMHWQWKNCPKAWKRQFTSGQKGTTTVILEAVASYDLWI
;
A
#
# COMPACT_ATOMS: atom_id res chain seq x y z
N MET A 1 10.95 -1.84 -10.70
CA MET A 1 9.88 -0.86 -10.94
C MET A 1 8.82 -0.82 -9.83
N LEU A 2 8.25 -1.97 -9.42
CA LEU A 2 7.11 -2.08 -8.50
C LEU A 2 7.37 -1.75 -7.01
N ALA A 3 8.40 -2.33 -6.37
CA ALA A 3 8.64 -2.11 -4.93
C ALA A 3 9.63 -0.98 -4.61
N TYR A 4 10.48 -0.60 -5.58
CA TYR A 4 11.62 0.31 -5.35
C TYR A 4 11.63 1.55 -6.25
N GLY A 5 10.55 1.76 -7.04
CA GLY A 5 10.40 2.96 -7.87
C GLY A 5 11.47 3.12 -8.95
N VAL A 6 12.02 2.02 -9.48
CA VAL A 6 13.03 2.04 -10.56
C VAL A 6 12.45 2.74 -11.79
N ALA A 7 13.22 3.65 -12.39
CA ALA A 7 12.81 4.38 -13.59
C ALA A 7 12.71 3.45 -14.81
N ALA A 8 11.82 3.78 -15.75
CA ALA A 8 11.52 2.90 -16.88
C ALA A 8 12.71 2.71 -17.84
N ASP A 9 13.54 3.74 -17.98
CA ASP A 9 14.82 3.71 -18.71
C ASP A 9 15.78 2.66 -18.13
N ALA A 10 15.85 2.52 -16.81
CA ALA A 10 16.65 1.49 -16.17
C ALA A 10 16.08 0.07 -16.39
N CYS A 11 14.76 -0.08 -16.55
CA CYS A 11 14.18 -1.37 -16.93
C CYS A 11 14.55 -1.74 -18.38
N ASP A 12 14.59 -0.77 -19.29
CA ASP A 12 15.05 -1.00 -20.66
C ASP A 12 16.56 -1.28 -20.73
N GLU A 13 17.38 -0.51 -20.00
CA GLU A 13 18.83 -0.65 -20.02
C GLU A 13 19.32 -1.98 -19.45
N TYR A 14 18.82 -2.36 -18.26
CA TYR A 14 19.31 -3.53 -17.52
C TYR A 14 18.49 -4.80 -17.73
N VAL A 15 17.17 -4.68 -17.89
CA VAL A 15 16.26 -5.82 -18.04
C VAL A 15 15.88 -6.04 -19.51
N LYS A 16 16.23 -5.11 -20.42
CA LYS A 16 15.90 -5.15 -21.85
C LYS A 16 14.39 -5.24 -22.10
N ILE A 17 13.60 -4.57 -21.26
CA ILE A 17 12.15 -4.46 -21.42
C ILE A 17 11.80 -3.00 -21.71
N GLY A 18 11.26 -2.75 -22.90
CA GLY A 18 10.82 -1.41 -23.29
C GLY A 18 9.80 -0.82 -22.31
N GLU A 19 9.82 0.50 -22.16
CA GLU A 19 8.97 1.27 -21.23
C GLU A 19 7.48 0.88 -21.32
N LYS A 20 6.93 0.80 -22.55
CA LYS A 20 5.52 0.46 -22.78
C LYS A 20 5.16 -0.93 -22.24
N THR A 21 6.01 -1.93 -22.49
CA THR A 21 5.81 -3.30 -22.01
C THR A 21 5.92 -3.36 -20.49
N THR A 22 6.88 -2.63 -19.93
CA THR A 22 7.08 -2.54 -18.49
C THR A 22 5.85 -1.96 -17.78
N LEU A 23 5.24 -0.91 -18.32
CA LEU A 23 3.99 -0.33 -17.82
C LEU A 23 2.81 -1.30 -17.97
N GLU A 24 2.69 -2.00 -19.09
CA GLU A 24 1.62 -2.99 -19.30
C GLU A 24 1.71 -4.15 -18.30
N CYS A 25 2.92 -4.66 -18.04
CA CYS A 25 3.18 -5.68 -17.03
C CYS A 25 2.77 -5.21 -15.62
N LEU A 26 3.04 -3.93 -15.29
CA LEU A 26 2.61 -3.32 -14.04
C LEU A 26 1.08 -3.29 -13.92
N CYS A 27 0.37 -2.84 -14.96
CA CYS A 27 -1.08 -2.81 -14.95
C CYS A 27 -1.67 -4.22 -14.75
N LYS A 28 -1.19 -5.20 -15.51
CA LYS A 28 -1.63 -6.61 -15.38
C LYS A 28 -1.34 -7.19 -14.00
N PHE A 29 -0.20 -6.86 -13.41
CA PHE A 29 0.12 -7.28 -12.05
C PHE A 29 -0.85 -6.68 -11.04
N CYS A 30 -1.11 -5.37 -11.11
CA CYS A 30 -2.07 -4.70 -10.25
C CYS A 30 -3.49 -5.26 -10.41
N GLU A 31 -3.95 -5.49 -11.65
CA GLU A 31 -5.23 -6.13 -11.94
C GLU A 31 -5.31 -7.54 -11.33
N GLY A 32 -4.22 -8.32 -11.42
CA GLY A 32 -4.13 -9.63 -10.77
C GLY A 32 -4.26 -9.54 -9.25
N ILE A 33 -3.53 -8.64 -8.61
CA ILE A 33 -3.62 -8.38 -7.16
C ILE A 33 -5.04 -7.97 -6.77
N ILE A 34 -5.66 -7.03 -7.50
CA ILE A 34 -7.05 -6.63 -7.26
C ILE A 34 -7.96 -7.84 -7.40
N SER A 35 -7.87 -8.61 -8.48
CA SER A 35 -8.76 -9.77 -8.69
C SER A 35 -8.69 -10.82 -7.57
N ILE A 36 -7.50 -11.01 -6.97
CA ILE A 36 -7.28 -12.00 -5.90
C ILE A 36 -7.74 -11.44 -4.55
N PHE A 37 -7.43 -10.18 -4.26
CA PHE A 37 -7.57 -9.63 -2.91
C PHE A 37 -8.77 -8.69 -2.74
N GLU A 38 -9.44 -8.25 -3.82
CA GLU A 38 -10.53 -7.26 -3.77
C GLU A 38 -11.67 -7.69 -2.87
N LYS A 39 -12.17 -8.91 -3.07
CA LYS A 39 -13.30 -9.44 -2.30
C LYS A 39 -12.97 -9.66 -0.82
N GLY A 40 -11.71 -9.92 -0.51
CA GLY A 40 -11.25 -10.19 0.85
C GLY A 40 -10.86 -8.92 1.59
N TYR A 41 -9.87 -8.21 1.07
CA TYR A 41 -9.04 -7.24 1.78
C TYR A 41 -9.14 -5.81 1.23
N MET A 42 -9.53 -5.61 -0.04
CA MET A 42 -9.69 -4.26 -0.61
C MET A 42 -11.16 -3.80 -0.65
N ARG A 43 -12.05 -4.50 0.04
CA ARG A 43 -13.44 -4.08 0.24
C ARG A 43 -13.61 -3.32 1.54
N ARG A 44 -14.75 -2.63 1.66
CA ARG A 44 -15.17 -2.08 2.95
C ARG A 44 -15.51 -3.22 3.92
N ALA A 45 -15.06 -3.09 5.16
CA ALA A 45 -15.44 -3.98 6.25
C ALA A 45 -16.97 -4.05 6.39
N SER A 46 -17.50 -5.26 6.53
CA SER A 46 -18.92 -5.50 6.76
C SER A 46 -19.26 -5.32 8.24
N ALA A 47 -20.55 -5.30 8.58
CA ALA A 47 -20.98 -5.25 9.98
C ALA A 47 -20.47 -6.46 10.79
N GLU A 48 -20.38 -7.63 10.15
CA GLU A 48 -19.87 -8.86 10.76
C GLU A 48 -18.37 -8.77 11.06
N ASP A 49 -17.59 -8.22 10.13
CA ASP A 49 -16.15 -7.97 10.32
C ASP A 49 -15.94 -7.05 11.54
N LEU A 50 -16.70 -5.95 11.61
CA LEU A 50 -16.63 -5.00 12.72
C LEU A 50 -17.02 -5.61 14.07
N GLN A 51 -18.07 -6.43 14.10
CA GLN A 51 -18.48 -7.14 15.32
C GLN A 51 -17.41 -8.12 15.79
N ARG A 52 -16.81 -8.87 14.86
CA ARG A 52 -15.72 -9.80 15.15
C ARG A 52 -14.51 -9.05 15.72
N LEU A 53 -14.12 -7.94 15.10
CA LEU A 53 -13.00 -7.10 15.55
C LEU A 53 -13.27 -6.51 16.94
N HIS A 54 -14.48 -6.00 17.18
CA HIS A 54 -14.90 -5.49 18.48
C HIS A 54 -14.90 -6.58 19.57
N HIS A 55 -15.36 -7.79 19.25
CA HIS A 55 -15.36 -8.91 20.18
C HIS A 55 -13.93 -9.25 20.62
N VAL A 56 -13.02 -9.46 19.66
CA VAL A 56 -11.62 -9.76 19.96
C VAL A 56 -10.92 -8.60 20.68
N GLY A 57 -11.21 -7.36 20.28
CA GLY A 57 -10.73 -6.16 20.97
C GLY A 57 -11.16 -6.15 22.43
N SER A 58 -12.44 -6.44 22.71
CA SER A 58 -13.01 -6.49 24.06
C SER A 58 -12.37 -7.58 24.92
N GLU A 59 -12.18 -8.78 24.39
CA GLU A 59 -11.49 -9.89 25.08
C GLU A 59 -10.05 -9.53 25.46
N ARG A 60 -9.39 -8.69 24.66
CA ARG A 60 -8.03 -8.20 24.90
C ARG A 60 -7.97 -6.93 25.75
N GLY A 61 -9.10 -6.42 26.24
CA GLY A 61 -9.17 -5.21 27.06
C GLY A 61 -9.27 -3.89 26.28
N PHE A 62 -9.53 -3.94 24.98
CA PHE A 62 -9.64 -2.81 24.06
C PHE A 62 -11.02 -2.76 23.37
N PRO A 63 -12.12 -2.53 24.10
CA PRO A 63 -13.49 -2.67 23.59
C PRO A 63 -13.90 -1.63 22.53
N ARG A 64 -13.04 -0.66 22.18
CA ARG A 64 -13.35 0.36 21.16
C ARG A 64 -12.38 0.35 19.99
N ILE A 65 -11.48 -0.64 19.94
CA ILE A 65 -10.49 -0.76 18.88
C ILE A 65 -11.03 -1.71 17.81
N VAL A 66 -11.22 -1.19 16.60
CA VAL A 66 -11.61 -1.97 15.42
C VAL A 66 -10.38 -2.56 14.71
N GLY A 67 -9.20 -2.01 14.97
CA GLY A 67 -7.92 -2.51 14.45
C GLY A 67 -6.81 -1.56 14.81
N SER A 68 -5.58 -1.92 14.46
CA SER A 68 -4.45 -0.99 14.52
C SER A 68 -4.36 -0.27 13.19
N ILE A 69 -4.33 1.07 13.21
CA ILE A 69 -3.89 1.83 12.04
C ILE A 69 -2.38 1.70 12.01
N ASP A 70 -1.86 0.92 11.07
CA ASP A 70 -0.44 0.90 10.79
C ASP A 70 -0.14 1.84 9.61
N CYS A 71 0.87 2.69 9.79
CA CYS A 71 1.31 3.62 8.77
C CYS A 71 2.76 3.31 8.38
N MET A 72 2.96 2.85 7.15
CA MET A 72 4.29 2.63 6.60
C MET A 72 4.70 3.82 5.73
N HIS A 73 5.77 4.50 6.16
CA HIS A 73 6.38 5.58 5.40
C HIS A 73 7.46 5.00 4.48
N TRP A 74 7.19 4.97 3.18
CA TRP A 74 8.17 4.56 2.19
C TRP A 74 8.85 5.76 1.56
N GLN A 75 10.19 5.79 1.61
CA GLN A 75 10.93 6.82 0.89
C GLN A 75 10.77 6.65 -0.62
N TRP A 76 10.23 7.67 -1.27
CA TRP A 76 10.09 7.71 -2.71
C TRP A 76 11.34 8.33 -3.35
N LYS A 77 12.41 7.52 -3.43
CA LYS A 77 13.73 7.93 -3.92
C LYS A 77 13.68 8.59 -5.30
N ASN A 78 12.81 8.08 -6.18
CA ASN A 78 12.64 8.54 -7.56
C ASN A 78 11.35 9.36 -7.77
N CYS A 79 10.90 10.10 -6.75
CA CYS A 79 9.74 10.97 -6.89
C CYS A 79 9.96 12.04 -7.98
N PRO A 80 9.05 12.17 -8.97
CA PRO A 80 9.15 13.20 -10.01
C PRO A 80 9.27 14.61 -9.41
N LYS A 81 10.09 15.48 -10.03
CA LYS A 81 10.32 16.86 -9.54
C LYS A 81 9.02 17.64 -9.32
N ALA A 82 8.03 17.45 -10.19
CA ALA A 82 6.71 18.09 -10.08
C ALA A 82 5.94 17.71 -8.80
N TRP A 83 6.22 16.54 -8.22
CA TRP A 83 5.51 15.99 -7.06
C TRP A 83 6.33 16.11 -5.78
N LYS A 84 7.65 16.28 -5.91
CA LYS A 84 8.61 16.28 -4.80
C LYS A 84 8.21 17.21 -3.64
N ARG A 85 7.76 18.43 -3.90
CA ARG A 85 7.38 19.37 -2.84
C ARG A 85 6.14 18.92 -2.05
N GLN A 86 5.15 18.35 -2.73
CA GLN A 86 3.91 17.91 -2.10
C GLN A 86 4.10 16.68 -1.20
N PHE A 87 5.04 15.81 -1.55
CA PHE A 87 5.29 14.55 -0.84
C PHE A 87 6.54 14.60 0.05
N THR A 88 7.23 15.74 0.15
CA THR A 88 8.36 15.89 1.07
C THR A 88 7.85 16.08 2.48
N SER A 89 8.15 15.11 3.35
CA SER A 89 7.87 15.24 4.77
C SER A 89 8.75 16.36 5.36
N GLY A 90 8.12 17.37 5.96
CA GLY A 90 8.83 18.45 6.66
C GLY A 90 9.70 17.96 7.82
N GLN A 91 9.36 16.82 8.43
CA GLN A 91 10.16 16.21 9.50
C GLN A 91 11.31 15.34 8.98
N LYS A 92 11.05 14.48 7.99
CA LYS A 92 12.07 13.53 7.48
C LYS A 92 13.00 14.13 6.42
N GLY A 93 12.68 15.33 5.90
CA GLY A 93 13.46 16.00 4.85
C GLY A 93 13.51 15.24 3.52
N THR A 94 12.73 14.16 3.40
CA THR A 94 12.73 13.24 2.27
C THR A 94 11.32 13.06 1.74
N THR A 95 11.23 12.76 0.46
CA THR A 95 9.96 12.48 -0.20
C THR A 95 9.48 11.10 0.21
N THR A 96 8.28 11.01 0.79
CA THR A 96 7.72 9.75 1.29
C THR A 96 6.29 9.57 0.80
N VAL A 97 5.93 8.33 0.47
CA VAL A 97 4.54 7.90 0.33
C VAL A 97 4.15 7.19 1.62
N ILE A 98 2.98 7.51 2.14
CA ILE A 98 2.42 6.85 3.32
C ILE A 98 1.38 5.86 2.84
N LEU A 99 1.52 4.60 3.27
CA LEU A 99 0.51 3.57 3.13
C LEU A 99 -0.11 3.37 4.51
N GLU A 100 -1.41 3.62 4.61
CA GLU A 100 -2.19 3.39 5.81
C GLU A 100 -3.08 2.17 5.59
N ALA A 101 -3.02 1.22 6.51
CA ALA A 101 -3.88 0.04 6.51
C ALA A 101 -4.35 -0.24 7.94
N VAL A 102 -5.60 -0.69 8.07
CA VAL A 102 -6.20 -1.02 9.37
C VAL A 102 -6.11 -2.53 9.59
N ALA A 103 -4.95 -3.06 9.98
CA ALA A 103 -4.83 -4.51 10.16
C ALA A 103 -5.41 -4.98 11.50
N SER A 104 -6.16 -6.08 11.46
CA SER A 104 -6.45 -6.88 12.66
C SER A 104 -5.25 -7.76 13.06
N TYR A 105 -5.37 -8.44 14.20
CA TYR A 105 -4.37 -9.41 14.67
C TYR A 105 -4.17 -10.63 13.74
N ASP A 106 -5.15 -10.93 12.89
CA ASP A 106 -5.14 -12.01 11.91
C ASP A 106 -4.95 -11.51 10.47
N LEU A 107 -4.48 -10.26 10.31
CA LEU A 107 -4.23 -9.59 9.02
C LEU A 107 -5.49 -9.38 8.17
N TRP A 108 -6.67 -9.49 8.79
CA TRP A 108 -7.97 -9.27 8.17
C TRP A 108 -8.43 -7.81 8.35
N ILE A 109 -9.16 -7.29 7.36
CA ILE A 109 -9.80 -5.97 7.38
C ILE A 109 -11.24 -6.12 6.90
#